data_AF-A0A8D1R6M4-F1
#
_entry.id   AF-A0A8D1R6M4-F1
#
_cell.length_a   1.000
_cell.length_b   1.000
_cell.length_c   1.000
_cell.angle_alpha   90.00
_cell.angle_beta   90.00
_cell.angle_gamma   90.00
#
_symmetry.space_group_name_H-M   'P 1'
#
loop_
_entity.id
_entity.type
_entity.pdbx_description
1 polymer ?
#
loop_
_entity_poly.entity_id
_entity_poly.type
_entity_poly.pdbx_seq_one_letter_code
_entity_poly.pdbx_strand_id
1 'polypeptide(L)'
;MKMDSRNISESIPSTQAEGPKDQTVSQNKVIYVHFAVNSRTHKNRPYEVSSKDGETLYMALQKLKAVTDEIKTHSGQEMLVCGTEGIEGYLNLSMPIRCFPKSCHVKIDFAKSQSQQTEENQEEDQEENQEENQEENQEENQEENQEEKCVVGQHNNASTDCVKFYIHAVGKTKRKIVKCGMLRKEGNRLCVYAFKGKSIKSALCEDGRFLSILKNDNWKLIEKLNVVLESSRLVDDLEGKSFQVEFDRKVGTGADATRNSESQKINPRVLKETIADRYPSLKKERDKIRESFKKSMERGKGKKLFESHKTDFGNLTKNSTLVRVHRLLCHRSESVGYLSWDNRGEKGSATCFVFRELYIFTCLHVINEIVREEIDETKWENIISQCVRVTFVYEKAGEEKQKSFCIEPWFEIFDANLDYVVLKLKTNGQQVPVGLYNEIAQSDPEPPKGLVYMIGHPDGEAKTTDACAVISHGRQEEDQEQPPAGEAEGRGYDMRYIHMHTQKSFQEIVPNPEGVTSNTSFYVGSSGSPVFDSEVSLVAMLTAGFSYEYQKGTSSIIEFGSTLKSILSHIKQNHGRWYETLSVNP
;
A
#
# COMPACT_ATOMS: atom_id res chain seq x y z
N MET A 1 -89.84 -1.08 3.91
CA MET A 1 -89.67 0.34 4.33
C MET A 1 -88.29 0.47 4.95
N LYS A 2 -87.51 1.49 4.54
CA LYS A 2 -86.34 2.05 5.23
C LYS A 2 -86.65 2.26 6.73
N MET A 3 -85.75 2.24 7.70
CA MET A 3 -84.35 2.68 7.70
C MET A 3 -83.64 2.16 8.98
N ASP A 4 -82.32 2.03 8.87
CA ASP A 4 -81.34 1.61 9.88
C ASP A 4 -81.32 2.44 11.18
N SER A 5 -80.83 1.82 12.25
CA SER A 5 -79.77 2.42 13.09
C SER A 5 -79.12 1.44 14.07
N ARG A 6 -77.80 1.31 13.88
CA ARG A 6 -76.72 1.05 14.85
C ARG A 6 -76.46 -0.39 15.29
N ASN A 7 -75.49 -0.95 14.59
CA ASN A 7 -74.79 -2.22 14.83
C ASN A 7 -74.02 -2.23 16.16
N ILE A 8 -74.25 -3.31 16.89
CA ILE A 8 -73.39 -3.89 17.92
C ILE A 8 -72.46 -4.87 17.19
N SER A 9 -71.17 -4.87 17.51
CA SER A 9 -70.32 -6.03 17.26
C SER A 9 -69.32 -6.19 18.39
N GLU A 10 -69.63 -7.14 19.27
CA GLU A 10 -68.67 -7.82 20.14
C GLU A 10 -67.71 -8.63 19.27
N SER A 11 -66.40 -8.54 19.53
CA SER A 11 -65.42 -9.48 19.01
C SER A 11 -64.44 -9.89 20.12
N ILE A 12 -64.49 -11.19 20.41
CA ILE A 12 -63.64 -12.02 21.26
C ILE A 12 -62.16 -11.97 20.77
N PRO A 13 -61.15 -12.07 21.66
CA PRO A 13 -59.83 -11.50 21.43
C PRO A 13 -58.91 -12.37 20.56
N SER A 14 -58.24 -11.73 19.60
CA SER A 14 -57.14 -12.32 18.84
C SER A 14 -55.81 -12.12 19.57
N THR A 15 -55.20 -13.23 19.98
CA THR A 15 -53.83 -13.31 20.49
C THR A 15 -52.84 -12.72 19.48
N GLN A 16 -52.19 -11.60 19.82
CA GLN A 16 -50.93 -11.20 19.21
C GLN A 16 -49.82 -11.30 20.26
N ALA A 17 -48.85 -12.15 19.94
CA ALA A 17 -47.65 -12.37 20.72
C ALA A 17 -46.88 -11.05 20.90
N GLU A 18 -46.52 -10.76 22.15
CA GLU A 18 -45.57 -9.71 22.49
C GLU A 18 -44.24 -10.00 21.79
N GLY A 19 -43.82 -9.10 20.89
CA GLY A 19 -42.44 -9.04 20.43
C GLY A 19 -41.50 -8.67 21.59
N PRO A 20 -40.23 -9.09 21.58
CA PRO A 20 -39.31 -8.78 22.66
C PRO A 20 -39.10 -7.26 22.73
N LYS A 21 -39.45 -6.66 23.87
CA LYS A 21 -39.04 -5.31 24.24
C LYS A 21 -37.53 -5.35 24.51
N ASP A 22 -36.72 -5.08 23.50
CA ASP A 22 -35.32 -4.72 23.72
C ASP A 22 -35.27 -3.26 24.19
N GLN A 23 -35.57 -3.04 25.48
CA GLN A 23 -35.18 -1.83 26.18
C GLN A 23 -33.82 -2.09 26.81
N THR A 24 -32.76 -2.02 26.01
CA THR A 24 -31.42 -1.82 26.52
C THR A 24 -31.35 -0.41 27.08
N VAL A 25 -31.58 -0.28 28.39
CA VAL A 25 -31.39 0.96 29.15
C VAL A 25 -29.92 1.38 28.97
N SER A 26 -29.66 2.41 28.16
CA SER A 26 -28.33 3.01 28.04
C SER A 26 -27.92 3.54 29.41
N GLN A 27 -26.94 2.89 30.03
CA GLN A 27 -26.43 3.28 31.34
C GLN A 27 -25.39 4.36 31.12
N ASN A 28 -25.65 5.57 31.60
CA ASN A 28 -24.63 6.62 31.65
C ASN A 28 -23.41 6.11 32.42
N LYS A 29 -22.23 6.38 31.89
CA LYS A 29 -20.96 6.03 32.52
C LYS A 29 -20.33 7.25 33.14
N VAL A 30 -19.70 7.07 34.29
CA VAL A 30 -19.10 8.14 35.07
C VAL A 30 -17.58 8.03 34.99
N ILE A 31 -16.94 9.12 34.58
CA ILE A 31 -15.47 9.23 34.51
C ILE A 31 -15.02 10.28 35.53
N TYR A 32 -14.15 9.88 36.44
CA TYR A 32 -13.48 10.76 37.39
C TYR A 32 -12.12 11.18 36.85
N VAL A 33 -11.94 12.47 36.62
CA VAL A 33 -10.77 13.06 35.97
C VAL A 33 -9.88 13.73 37.01
N HIS A 34 -8.62 13.31 37.04
CA HIS A 34 -7.54 13.89 37.84
C HIS A 34 -6.50 14.53 36.91
N PHE A 35 -5.82 15.59 37.35
CA PHE A 35 -4.72 16.20 36.60
C PHE A 35 -3.37 15.83 37.21
N ALA A 36 -2.37 15.57 36.36
CA ALA A 36 -1.03 15.18 36.78
C ALA A 36 -0.24 16.32 37.42
N VAL A 37 -0.48 17.55 36.95
CA VAL A 37 0.22 18.74 37.40
C VAL A 37 -0.49 19.32 38.63
N ASN A 38 0.25 19.43 39.72
CA ASN A 38 -0.20 20.02 40.98
C ASN A 38 -0.11 21.55 40.87
N SER A 39 -0.88 22.14 39.96
CA SER A 39 -1.02 23.59 39.88
C SER A 39 -2.02 24.04 40.95
N ARG A 40 -1.75 25.19 41.57
CA ARG A 40 -2.58 25.82 42.63
C ARG A 40 -4.05 26.09 42.20
N THR A 41 -4.43 25.72 40.99
CA THR A 41 -5.70 25.96 40.30
C THR A 41 -6.69 24.79 40.40
N HIS A 42 -6.23 23.54 40.56
CA HIS A 42 -7.14 22.39 40.71
C HIS A 42 -7.24 21.96 42.18
N LYS A 43 -8.48 21.80 42.65
CA LYS A 43 -8.73 21.25 43.99
C LYS A 43 -8.29 19.78 44.01
N ASN A 44 -7.89 19.27 45.17
CA ASN A 44 -7.47 17.87 45.40
C ASN A 44 -8.61 16.83 45.23
N ARG A 45 -9.68 17.18 44.50
CA ARG A 45 -10.88 16.37 44.24
C ARG A 45 -11.01 16.17 42.72
N PRO A 46 -11.36 14.96 42.26
CA PRO A 46 -11.57 14.71 40.83
C PRO A 46 -12.75 15.49 40.28
N TYR A 47 -12.66 15.81 38.99
CA TYR A 47 -13.81 16.29 38.21
C TYR A 47 -14.63 15.09 37.73
N GLU A 48 -15.95 15.17 37.83
CA GLU A 48 -16.85 14.10 37.42
C GLU A 48 -17.52 14.46 36.10
N VAL A 49 -17.49 13.54 35.14
CA VAL A 49 -18.26 13.66 33.90
C VAL A 49 -19.09 12.41 33.63
N SER A 50 -20.37 12.64 33.33
CA SER A 50 -21.30 11.59 32.91
C SER A 50 -21.48 11.62 31.39
N SER A 51 -21.28 10.48 30.74
CA SER A 51 -21.31 10.36 29.27
C SER A 51 -22.09 9.14 28.80
N LYS A 52 -22.61 9.24 27.58
CA LYS A 52 -23.47 8.23 26.94
C LYS A 52 -22.64 7.29 26.05
N ASP A 53 -23.17 6.10 25.79
CA ASP A 53 -22.51 5.04 25.00
C ASP A 53 -22.13 5.39 23.55
N GLY A 54 -22.71 6.46 23.00
CA GLY A 54 -22.42 6.97 21.66
C GLY A 54 -21.27 7.98 21.57
N GLU A 55 -20.75 8.45 22.70
CA GLU A 55 -19.68 9.45 22.74
C GLU A 55 -18.30 8.78 22.80
N THR A 56 -17.24 9.50 22.42
CA THR A 56 -15.85 9.09 22.63
C THR A 56 -15.29 9.67 23.93
N LEU A 57 -14.15 9.14 24.40
CA LEU A 57 -13.45 9.70 25.56
C LEU A 57 -13.14 11.18 25.39
N TYR A 58 -12.66 11.61 24.22
CA TYR A 58 -12.39 13.03 23.94
C TYR A 58 -13.62 13.91 24.12
N MET A 59 -14.74 13.51 23.51
CA MET A 59 -16.00 14.26 23.59
C MET A 59 -16.53 14.32 25.03
N ALA A 60 -16.35 13.25 25.81
CA ALA A 60 -16.67 13.24 27.22
C ALA A 60 -15.82 14.26 28.00
N LEU A 61 -14.50 14.25 27.80
CA LEU A 61 -13.57 15.14 28.51
C LEU A 61 -13.79 16.62 28.18
N GLN A 62 -14.12 16.96 26.94
CA GLN A 62 -14.41 18.33 26.52
C GLN A 62 -15.63 18.97 27.20
N LYS A 63 -16.52 18.19 27.82
CA LYS A 63 -17.64 18.72 28.62
C LYS A 63 -17.18 19.40 29.90
N LEU A 64 -15.99 19.06 30.39
CA LEU A 64 -15.42 19.65 31.60
C LEU A 64 -14.66 20.91 31.24
N LYS A 65 -15.16 22.06 31.70
CA LYS A 65 -14.48 23.35 31.51
C LYS A 65 -13.01 23.32 31.95
N ALA A 66 -12.73 22.66 33.08
CA ALA A 66 -11.37 22.50 33.58
C ALA A 66 -10.44 21.80 32.56
N VAL A 67 -10.92 20.78 31.85
CA VAL A 67 -10.14 20.12 30.80
C VAL A 67 -9.94 21.04 29.60
N THR A 68 -10.98 21.75 29.16
CA THR A 68 -10.85 22.68 28.03
C THR A 68 -9.93 23.86 28.32
N ASP A 69 -9.89 24.32 29.57
CA ASP A 69 -9.00 25.40 30.01
C ASP A 69 -7.54 24.90 30.06
N GLU A 70 -7.31 23.66 30.50
CA GLU A 70 -5.97 23.04 30.50
C GLU A 70 -5.47 22.74 29.08
N ILE A 71 -6.32 22.28 28.16
CA ILE A 71 -5.97 22.11 26.73
C ILE A 71 -5.51 23.45 26.11
N LYS A 72 -6.20 24.55 26.42
CA LYS A 72 -5.81 25.88 25.95
C LYS A 72 -4.50 26.36 26.56
N THR A 73 -4.28 26.05 27.84
CA THR A 73 -3.07 26.43 28.58
C THR A 73 -1.85 25.66 28.04
N HIS A 74 -2.04 24.42 27.61
CA HIS A 74 -1.02 23.55 27.02
C HIS A 74 -1.15 23.46 25.49
N SER A 75 -1.53 24.56 24.82
CA SER A 75 -1.65 24.60 23.36
C SER A 75 -0.36 24.17 22.68
N GLY A 76 -0.45 23.27 21.70
CA GLY A 76 0.70 22.66 21.02
C GLY A 76 1.31 21.45 21.75
N GLN A 77 0.70 20.98 22.83
CA GLN A 77 1.06 19.74 23.51
C GLN A 77 0.02 18.64 23.27
N GLU A 78 0.46 17.39 23.22
CA GLU A 78 -0.41 16.22 23.11
C GLU A 78 -1.03 15.89 24.48
N MET A 79 -2.36 15.80 24.55
CA MET A 79 -3.06 15.39 25.76
C MET A 79 -2.98 13.87 25.96
N LEU A 80 -2.35 13.44 27.03
CA LEU A 80 -2.23 12.04 27.43
C LEU A 80 -3.24 11.72 28.52
N VAL A 81 -4.02 10.65 28.32
CA VAL A 81 -5.00 10.18 29.32
C VAL A 81 -4.62 8.78 29.77
N CYS A 82 -4.36 8.62 31.05
CA CYS A 82 -4.01 7.33 31.65
C CYS A 82 -5.12 6.87 32.60
N GLY A 83 -5.66 5.68 32.38
CA GLY A 83 -6.58 5.03 33.31
C GLY A 83 -5.86 4.58 34.57
N THR A 84 -6.41 4.94 35.73
CA THR A 84 -5.83 4.64 37.05
C THR A 84 -6.71 3.72 37.90
N GLU A 85 -8.02 3.64 37.62
CA GLU A 85 -8.94 2.74 38.31
C GLU A 85 -10.10 2.33 37.37
N GLY A 86 -10.47 1.05 37.38
CA GLY A 86 -11.53 0.48 36.54
C GLY A 86 -11.15 0.28 35.06
N ILE A 87 -10.24 1.10 34.54
CA ILE A 87 -9.53 0.92 33.29
C ILE A 87 -8.08 1.35 33.51
N GLU A 88 -7.12 0.59 32.99
CA GLU A 88 -5.69 0.81 33.24
C GLU A 88 -4.94 1.23 31.98
N GLY A 89 -3.79 1.89 32.17
CA GLY A 89 -2.87 2.24 31.09
C GLY A 89 -3.33 3.45 30.27
N TYR A 90 -2.52 3.82 29.28
CA TYR A 90 -2.81 4.97 28.44
C TYR A 90 -3.96 4.65 27.50
N LEU A 91 -4.95 5.55 27.45
CA LEU A 91 -6.23 5.38 26.77
C LEU A 91 -6.22 6.09 25.41
N ASN A 92 -6.96 5.54 24.46
CA ASN A 92 -7.18 6.18 23.17
C ASN A 92 -8.31 7.23 23.32
N LEU A 93 -8.07 8.47 22.90
CA LEU A 93 -9.08 9.53 22.94
C LEU A 93 -10.30 9.25 22.04
N SER A 94 -10.09 8.47 20.99
CA SER A 94 -11.16 7.99 20.09
C SER A 94 -11.94 6.81 20.65
N MET A 95 -11.54 6.25 21.80
CA MET A 95 -12.21 5.10 22.41
C MET A 95 -13.68 5.43 22.73
N PRO A 96 -14.65 4.64 22.25
CA PRO A 96 -16.05 4.83 22.57
C PRO A 96 -16.32 4.63 24.07
N ILE A 97 -17.14 5.49 24.68
CA ILE A 97 -17.55 5.40 26.08
C ILE A 97 -18.22 4.06 26.37
N ARG A 98 -18.91 3.44 25.41
CA ARG A 98 -19.45 2.08 25.56
C ARG A 98 -18.41 0.99 25.91
N CYS A 99 -17.11 1.20 25.65
CA CYS A 99 -16.05 0.26 26.05
C CYS A 99 -15.57 0.47 27.51
N PHE A 100 -15.91 1.59 28.14
CA PHE A 100 -15.50 1.90 29.53
C PHE A 100 -16.31 1.11 30.57
N PRO A 101 -15.79 0.84 31.76
CA PRO A 101 -16.61 0.35 32.88
C PRO A 101 -17.65 1.40 33.30
N LYS A 102 -18.61 1.02 34.16
CA LYS A 102 -19.64 1.95 34.66
C LYS A 102 -19.05 3.18 35.36
N SER A 103 -17.93 2.98 36.04
CA SER A 103 -17.17 4.00 36.76
C SER A 103 -15.69 3.74 36.55
N CYS A 104 -14.92 4.77 36.24
CA CYS A 104 -13.46 4.71 36.17
C CYS A 104 -12.80 6.02 36.55
N HIS A 105 -11.52 5.94 36.91
CA HIS A 105 -10.68 7.09 37.16
C HIS A 105 -9.62 7.20 36.07
N VAL A 106 -9.42 8.42 35.60
CA VAL A 106 -8.39 8.75 34.61
C VAL A 106 -7.57 9.93 35.10
N LYS A 107 -6.31 9.94 34.71
CA LYS A 107 -5.34 11.00 34.97
C LYS A 107 -4.95 11.63 33.63
N ILE A 108 -5.09 12.96 33.53
CA ILE A 108 -4.68 13.74 32.37
C ILE A 108 -3.29 14.32 32.62
N ASP A 109 -2.43 14.17 31.63
CA ASP A 109 -1.11 14.78 31.55
C ASP A 109 -0.92 15.38 30.15
N PHE A 110 0.06 16.26 29.97
CA PHE A 110 0.36 16.87 28.69
C PHE A 110 1.82 16.62 28.33
N ALA A 111 2.06 16.12 27.13
CA ALA A 111 3.40 15.89 26.60
C ALA A 111 3.70 16.92 25.51
N LYS A 112 4.90 17.52 25.55
CA LYS A 112 5.38 18.38 24.47
C LYS A 112 5.22 17.66 23.13
N SER A 113 4.64 18.33 22.12
CA SER A 113 4.60 17.79 20.76
C SER A 113 6.03 17.49 20.29
N GLN A 114 6.13 16.55 19.35
CA GLN A 114 7.37 16.02 18.82
C GLN A 114 8.33 17.15 18.35
N SER A 115 7.79 18.21 17.74
CA SER A 115 8.50 19.44 17.31
C SER A 115 9.23 20.25 18.39
N GLN A 116 9.00 19.97 19.68
CA GLN A 116 9.63 20.66 20.81
C GLN A 116 10.53 19.75 21.66
N GLN A 117 10.61 18.44 21.37
CA GLN A 117 11.41 17.49 22.15
C GLN A 117 12.86 17.38 21.65
N THR A 118 13.20 18.01 20.53
CA THR A 118 14.54 18.00 19.94
C THR A 118 15.60 18.79 20.74
N GLU A 119 15.19 19.65 21.67
CA GLU A 119 16.12 20.55 22.38
C GLU A 119 16.53 20.08 23.80
N GLU A 120 15.79 19.17 24.45
CA GLU A 120 16.08 18.77 25.84
C GLU A 120 16.70 17.37 26.00
N ASN A 121 16.65 16.51 24.97
CA ASN A 121 17.22 15.14 25.05
C ASN A 121 18.74 15.08 24.84
N GLN A 122 19.47 16.19 24.99
CA GLN A 122 20.94 16.21 24.84
C GLN A 122 21.72 15.95 26.15
N GLU A 123 21.09 15.76 27.31
CA GLU A 123 21.84 15.66 28.59
C GLU A 123 21.71 14.35 29.40
N GLU A 124 20.86 13.39 29.04
CA GLU A 124 20.79 12.11 29.77
C GLU A 124 20.69 10.92 28.80
N ASP A 125 21.82 10.50 28.23
CA ASP A 125 22.12 9.12 27.82
C ASP A 125 23.54 9.08 27.18
N GLN A 126 24.57 9.16 28.02
CA GLN A 126 25.92 8.74 27.66
C GLN A 126 26.27 7.48 28.46
N GLU A 127 26.01 6.32 27.84
CA GLU A 127 26.80 5.08 27.84
C GLU A 127 25.90 3.90 27.48
N GLU A 128 25.71 3.66 26.18
CA GLU A 128 26.08 2.40 25.48
C GLU A 128 25.43 2.33 24.07
N ASN A 129 26.32 2.22 23.07
CA ASN A 129 26.13 1.95 21.63
C ASN A 129 25.54 3.08 20.76
N GLN A 130 26.45 3.80 20.11
CA GLN A 130 26.24 4.80 19.07
C GLN A 130 25.89 4.13 17.73
N GLU A 131 24.61 4.12 17.35
CA GLU A 131 24.12 3.99 15.96
C GLU A 131 22.58 4.08 15.96
N GLU A 132 22.04 5.23 16.34
CA GLU A 132 20.59 5.53 16.24
C GLU A 132 20.44 6.95 16.79
N ASN A 133 20.55 7.99 15.97
CA ASN A 133 20.09 9.37 16.27
C ASN A 133 20.46 10.34 15.13
N GLN A 134 19.95 10.12 13.90
CA GLN A 134 19.88 11.19 12.87
C GLN A 134 18.62 11.16 11.98
N GLU A 135 17.68 10.22 12.20
CA GLU A 135 16.46 10.08 11.38
C GLU A 135 15.23 10.85 11.90
N GLU A 136 15.26 11.43 13.11
CA GLU A 136 14.04 11.98 13.74
C GLU A 136 13.74 13.47 13.40
N ASN A 137 14.61 14.22 12.72
CA ASN A 137 14.43 15.68 12.54
C ASN A 137 13.79 16.14 11.21
N GLN A 138 13.31 15.25 10.34
CA GLN A 138 12.75 15.64 9.04
C GLN A 138 11.26 15.31 8.85
N GLU A 139 10.67 14.42 9.67
CA GLU A 139 9.23 14.08 9.58
C GLU A 139 8.30 15.12 10.24
N GLU A 140 8.81 16.03 11.09
CA GLU A 140 7.96 16.92 11.90
C GLU A 140 7.48 18.19 11.18
N ASN A 141 8.03 18.56 10.01
CA ASN A 141 7.72 19.85 9.35
C ASN A 141 6.67 19.77 8.22
N GLN A 142 5.97 18.65 8.02
CA GLN A 142 4.92 18.55 6.99
C GLN A 142 3.49 18.25 7.50
N GLU A 143 3.26 18.01 8.80
CA GLU A 143 1.90 17.79 9.35
C GLU A 143 1.23 19.03 9.96
N GLU A 144 1.90 20.19 10.04
CA GLU A 144 1.33 21.39 10.69
C GLU A 144 0.36 22.23 9.83
N ASN A 145 -0.12 21.74 8.68
CA ASN A 145 -1.17 22.44 7.93
C ASN A 145 -2.20 21.50 7.28
N GLN A 146 -2.90 20.70 8.10
CA GLN A 146 -4.27 20.31 7.80
C GLN A 146 -5.11 20.47 9.06
N GLU A 147 -5.99 21.48 9.05
CA GLU A 147 -6.99 21.72 10.08
C GLU A 147 -7.68 20.42 10.50
N GLU A 148 -7.75 20.24 11.82
CA GLU A 148 -8.45 19.17 12.52
C GLU A 148 -9.84 18.91 11.91
N LYS A 149 -9.94 17.88 11.07
CA LYS A 149 -11.23 17.31 10.69
C LYS A 149 -11.27 15.87 11.16
N CYS A 150 -11.79 15.70 12.38
CA CYS A 150 -12.23 14.41 12.91
C CYS A 150 -13.19 13.74 11.91
N VAL A 151 -12.67 12.83 11.09
CA VAL A 151 -13.49 11.96 10.25
C VAL A 151 -14.04 10.86 11.15
N VAL A 152 -15.24 11.10 11.69
CA VAL A 152 -16.05 10.09 12.36
C VAL A 152 -16.39 9.01 11.33
N GLY A 153 -15.69 7.88 11.40
CA GLY A 153 -16.05 6.68 10.65
C GLY A 153 -17.42 6.19 11.12
N GLN A 154 -18.46 6.44 10.32
CA GLN A 154 -19.75 5.78 10.48
C GLN A 154 -19.61 4.31 10.10
N HIS A 155 -19.44 3.44 11.10
CA HIS A 155 -19.50 2.00 10.90
C HIS A 155 -20.93 1.51 11.07
N ASN A 156 -21.54 1.06 9.96
CA ASN A 156 -22.78 0.30 9.96
C ASN A 156 -22.50 -1.15 10.41
N ASN A 157 -23.15 -1.55 11.51
CA ASN A 157 -23.37 -2.89 12.09
C ASN A 157 -22.50 -4.09 11.64
N ALA A 158 -21.54 -4.48 12.48
CA ALA A 158 -21.17 -5.87 12.73
C ALA A 158 -20.44 -5.97 14.09
N SER A 159 -21.10 -6.57 15.08
CA SER A 159 -20.70 -6.73 16.50
C SER A 159 -20.76 -5.46 17.38
N THR A 160 -21.56 -5.54 18.45
CA THR A 160 -21.61 -4.55 19.55
C THR A 160 -20.53 -4.79 20.61
N ASP A 161 -19.85 -5.94 20.54
CA ASP A 161 -18.93 -6.39 21.56
C ASP A 161 -17.52 -5.84 21.30
N CYS A 162 -17.10 -4.94 22.19
CA CYS A 162 -15.77 -4.34 22.23
C CYS A 162 -14.86 -5.20 23.10
N VAL A 163 -13.65 -5.51 22.60
CA VAL A 163 -12.59 -6.16 23.35
C VAL A 163 -11.50 -5.15 23.69
N LYS A 164 -11.01 -5.20 24.93
CA LYS A 164 -9.90 -4.38 25.45
C LYS A 164 -8.73 -5.27 25.83
N PHE A 165 -7.56 -4.90 25.37
CA PHE A 165 -6.31 -5.58 25.72
C PHE A 165 -5.18 -4.56 25.82
N TYR A 166 -4.05 -4.99 26.36
CA TYR A 166 -2.98 -4.08 26.75
C TYR A 166 -1.68 -4.41 26.03
N ILE A 167 -1.04 -3.39 25.46
CA ILE A 167 0.28 -3.51 24.83
C ILE A 167 1.30 -2.74 25.66
N HIS A 168 2.38 -3.40 26.05
CA HIS A 168 3.50 -2.71 26.70
C HIS A 168 4.14 -1.71 25.73
N ALA A 169 4.40 -0.48 26.17
CA ALA A 169 4.94 0.59 25.33
C ALA A 169 6.36 0.32 24.84
N VAL A 170 7.10 -0.53 25.56
CA VAL A 170 8.44 -1.01 25.19
C VAL A 170 8.31 -2.46 24.74
N GLY A 171 8.71 -2.73 23.49
CA GLY A 171 8.76 -4.09 22.94
C GLY A 171 9.89 -4.92 23.58
N LYS A 172 9.82 -6.24 23.44
CA LYS A 172 10.80 -7.16 24.06
C LYS A 172 12.24 -6.92 23.59
N THR A 173 12.41 -6.40 22.38
CA THR A 173 13.71 -6.06 21.77
C THR A 173 14.15 -4.61 22.01
N LYS A 174 13.55 -3.90 22.98
CA LYS A 174 13.74 -2.44 23.24
C LYS A 174 13.46 -1.52 22.05
N ARG A 175 12.90 -2.03 20.95
CA ARG A 175 12.50 -1.22 19.79
C ARG A 175 11.38 -0.24 20.13
N LYS A 176 11.47 0.96 19.56
CA LYS A 176 10.43 2.01 19.61
C LYS A 176 9.17 1.51 18.87
N ILE A 177 8.03 1.45 19.56
CA ILE A 177 6.74 1.03 18.94
C ILE A 177 5.59 2.05 19.13
N VAL A 178 5.81 3.10 19.93
CA VAL A 178 4.83 4.15 20.24
C VAL A 178 5.37 5.50 19.79
N LYS A 179 4.50 6.35 19.23
CA LYS A 179 4.84 7.68 18.71
C LYS A 179 5.35 8.61 19.83
N CYS A 180 4.53 8.79 20.86
CA CYS A 180 4.85 9.68 21.98
C CYS A 180 6.03 9.17 22.83
N GLY A 181 7.13 9.95 22.86
CA GLY A 181 8.36 9.62 23.58
C GLY A 181 8.15 9.40 25.09
N MET A 182 7.28 10.19 25.71
CA MET A 182 6.95 10.10 27.14
C MET A 182 6.35 8.74 27.54
N LEU A 183 5.75 8.03 26.59
CA LEU A 183 5.18 6.71 26.80
C LEU A 183 6.22 5.59 26.75
N ARG A 184 7.42 5.82 26.19
CA ARG A 184 8.48 4.83 25.97
C ARG A 184 9.25 4.46 27.26
N LYS A 185 8.59 4.45 28.41
CA LYS A 185 9.16 4.05 29.71
C LYS A 185 8.78 2.60 30.02
N GLU A 186 9.71 1.86 30.61
CA GLU A 186 9.44 0.49 31.03
C GLU A 186 8.29 0.46 32.05
N GLY A 187 7.38 -0.51 31.91
CA GLY A 187 6.17 -0.62 32.73
C GLY A 187 4.94 0.11 32.16
N ASN A 188 5.10 1.06 31.24
CA ASN A 188 3.96 1.70 30.58
C ASN A 188 3.21 0.72 29.68
N ARG A 189 1.88 0.80 29.70
CA ARG A 189 0.97 -0.04 28.90
C ARG A 189 -0.08 0.84 28.24
N LEU A 190 -0.40 0.55 26.99
CA LEU A 190 -1.47 1.19 26.23
C LEU A 190 -2.68 0.28 26.23
N CYS A 191 -3.84 0.81 26.60
CA CYS A 191 -5.12 0.13 26.46
C CYS A 191 -5.59 0.28 25.01
N VAL A 192 -5.64 -0.84 24.29
CA VAL A 192 -6.11 -0.94 22.91
C VAL A 192 -7.53 -1.49 22.92
N TYR A 193 -8.40 -0.95 22.07
CA TYR A 193 -9.75 -1.45 21.88
C TYR A 193 -9.99 -1.85 20.44
N ALA A 194 -10.79 -2.88 20.23
CA ALA A 194 -11.28 -3.27 18.92
C ALA A 194 -12.59 -4.04 19.04
N PHE A 195 -13.41 -4.00 18.00
CA PHE A 195 -14.62 -4.83 17.94
C PHE A 195 -14.26 -6.28 17.61
N LYS A 196 -15.00 -7.25 18.16
CA LYS A 196 -14.84 -8.66 17.79
C LYS A 196 -14.91 -8.85 16.27
N GLY A 197 -14.08 -9.73 15.73
CA GLY A 197 -13.87 -9.96 14.31
C GLY A 197 -12.76 -9.13 13.68
N LYS A 198 -12.16 -8.17 14.41
CA LYS A 198 -10.97 -7.43 13.97
C LYS A 198 -9.69 -8.21 14.25
N SER A 199 -8.69 -8.07 13.39
CA SER A 199 -7.36 -8.62 13.64
C SER A 199 -6.57 -7.73 14.61
N ILE A 200 -5.62 -8.32 15.34
CA ILE A 200 -4.69 -7.63 16.24
C ILE A 200 -3.93 -6.54 15.48
N LYS A 201 -3.42 -6.85 14.28
CA LYS A 201 -2.69 -5.90 13.43
C LYS A 201 -3.55 -4.68 13.07
N SER A 202 -4.79 -4.89 12.61
CA SER A 202 -5.71 -3.77 12.34
C SER A 202 -5.97 -2.95 13.59
N ALA A 203 -6.21 -3.60 14.73
CA ALA A 203 -6.48 -2.92 16.00
C ALA A 203 -5.35 -1.97 16.40
N LEU A 204 -4.08 -2.41 16.30
CA LEU A 204 -2.93 -1.57 16.63
C LEU A 204 -2.67 -0.48 15.58
N CYS A 205 -2.87 -0.77 14.29
CA CYS A 205 -2.68 0.21 13.23
C CYS A 205 -3.75 1.31 13.23
N GLU A 206 -5.00 0.97 13.53
CA GLU A 206 -6.14 1.90 13.60
C GLU A 206 -6.14 2.73 14.89
N ASP A 207 -5.40 2.32 15.93
CA ASP A 207 -5.36 3.01 17.23
C ASP A 207 -4.65 4.38 17.18
N GLY A 208 -3.78 4.61 16.19
CA GLY A 208 -3.16 5.91 15.92
C GLY A 208 -1.97 6.30 16.81
N ARG A 209 -1.83 5.69 18.01
CA ARG A 209 -0.73 5.95 18.96
C ARG A 209 0.53 5.13 18.70
N PHE A 210 0.41 4.02 17.97
CA PHE A 210 1.54 3.17 17.62
C PHE A 210 2.26 3.66 16.36
N LEU A 211 3.55 3.34 16.26
CA LEU A 211 4.37 3.64 15.08
C LEU A 211 3.96 2.78 13.88
N SER A 212 4.15 3.33 12.68
CA SER A 212 3.85 2.67 11.39
C SER A 212 4.66 1.39 11.16
N ILE A 213 5.73 1.15 11.94
CA ILE A 213 6.49 -0.11 11.96
C ILE A 213 5.58 -1.33 12.17
N LEU A 214 4.51 -1.21 12.96
CA LEU A 214 3.57 -2.31 13.19
C LEU A 214 2.70 -2.62 11.95
N LYS A 215 2.61 -1.71 10.98
CA LYS A 215 1.94 -1.95 9.69
C LYS A 215 2.84 -2.72 8.74
N ASN A 216 4.13 -2.40 8.73
CA ASN A 216 5.07 -2.80 7.69
C ASN A 216 5.86 -4.08 8.03
N ASP A 217 6.14 -4.32 9.30
CA ASP A 217 6.98 -5.42 9.74
C ASP A 217 6.18 -6.66 10.16
N ASN A 218 6.86 -7.81 10.18
CA ASN A 218 6.37 -9.03 10.81
C ASN A 218 6.72 -8.99 12.30
N TRP A 219 5.68 -9.11 13.13
CA TRP A 219 5.78 -9.12 14.57
C TRP A 219 4.66 -9.98 15.14
N LYS A 220 4.88 -10.40 16.38
CA LYS A 220 3.94 -11.20 17.16
C LYS A 220 3.79 -10.64 18.56
N LEU A 221 2.65 -10.93 19.17
CA LEU A 221 2.41 -10.63 20.57
C LEU A 221 2.90 -11.78 21.44
N ILE A 222 3.58 -11.43 22.52
CA ILE A 222 4.04 -12.38 23.54
C ILE A 222 3.34 -12.06 24.84
N GLU A 223 2.59 -13.04 25.35
CA GLU A 223 2.06 -13.02 26.70
C GLU A 223 3.13 -13.51 27.70
N LYS A 224 3.08 -13.09 28.96
CA LYS A 224 4.09 -13.39 30.01
C LYS A 224 4.49 -14.87 30.14
N LEU A 225 3.66 -15.81 29.66
CA LEU A 225 3.92 -17.26 29.64
C LEU A 225 4.51 -17.77 28.31
N ASN A 226 5.10 -16.91 27.49
CA ASN A 226 5.64 -17.21 26.15
C ASN A 226 4.60 -17.75 25.15
N VAL A 227 3.31 -17.47 25.37
CA VAL A 227 2.29 -17.72 24.34
C VAL A 227 2.49 -16.70 23.24
N VAL A 228 2.80 -17.19 22.04
CA VAL A 228 3.04 -16.39 20.84
C VAL A 228 1.74 -16.29 20.05
N LEU A 229 1.27 -15.06 19.84
CA LEU A 229 0.10 -14.75 19.03
C LEU A 229 0.53 -14.00 17.79
N GLU A 230 0.26 -14.59 16.63
CA GLU A 230 0.44 -13.93 15.33
C GLU A 230 -0.42 -12.67 15.25
N SER A 231 0.13 -11.59 14.70
CA SER A 231 -0.57 -10.31 14.54
C SER A 231 -1.79 -10.39 13.61
N SER A 232 -1.92 -11.45 12.82
CA SER A 232 -3.11 -11.73 11.98
C SER A 232 -4.29 -12.34 12.74
N ARG A 233 -4.11 -12.80 14.00
CA ARG A 233 -5.20 -13.37 14.80
C ARG A 233 -6.28 -12.33 15.14
N LEU A 234 -7.49 -12.81 15.40
CA LEU A 234 -8.61 -11.98 15.84
C LEU A 234 -8.45 -11.56 17.31
N VAL A 235 -9.02 -10.41 17.66
CA VAL A 235 -8.97 -9.85 19.02
C VAL A 235 -9.93 -10.50 20.00
N ASP A 236 -10.83 -11.36 19.53
CA ASP A 236 -12.04 -11.82 20.22
C ASP A 236 -11.78 -12.39 21.63
N ASP A 237 -10.64 -13.07 21.81
CA ASP A 237 -10.25 -13.75 23.05
C ASP A 237 -9.17 -12.99 23.85
N LEU A 238 -8.99 -11.70 23.60
CA LEU A 238 -7.91 -10.90 24.20
C LEU A 238 -8.35 -10.04 25.40
N GLU A 239 -9.61 -10.10 25.81
CA GLU A 239 -10.15 -9.26 26.88
C GLU A 239 -9.29 -9.32 28.15
N GLY A 240 -8.82 -8.16 28.60
CA GLY A 240 -8.02 -8.00 29.82
C GLY A 240 -6.56 -8.46 29.72
N LYS A 241 -6.14 -9.07 28.60
CA LYS A 241 -4.79 -9.65 28.47
C LYS A 241 -3.73 -8.60 28.15
N SER A 242 -2.48 -8.91 28.49
CA SER A 242 -1.33 -8.01 28.31
C SER A 242 -0.23 -8.65 27.49
N PHE A 243 0.30 -7.92 26.52
CA PHE A 243 1.27 -8.43 25.58
C PHE A 243 2.43 -7.47 25.35
N GLN A 244 3.60 -8.05 25.08
CA GLN A 244 4.73 -7.34 24.50
C GLN A 244 4.80 -7.63 23.00
N VAL A 245 5.19 -6.63 22.21
CA VAL A 245 5.49 -6.83 20.79
C VAL A 245 6.91 -7.39 20.68
N GLU A 246 7.06 -8.52 20.00
CA GLU A 246 8.35 -9.05 19.57
C GLU A 246 8.42 -9.01 18.04
N PHE A 247 9.43 -8.32 17.54
CA PHE A 247 9.80 -8.37 16.13
C PHE A 247 10.68 -9.59 15.90
N ASP A 248 10.50 -10.24 14.77
CA ASP A 248 11.34 -11.39 14.43
C ASP A 248 12.82 -10.96 14.36
N ARG A 249 13.69 -11.66 15.10
CA ARG A 249 15.13 -11.42 15.08
C ARG A 249 15.67 -11.71 13.69
N LYS A 250 16.32 -10.72 13.07
CA LYS A 250 17.28 -10.96 11.99
C LYS A 250 18.45 -11.75 12.60
N VAL A 251 18.59 -13.03 12.26
CA VAL A 251 19.73 -13.83 12.68
C VAL A 251 20.95 -13.33 11.92
N GLY A 252 21.86 -12.66 12.62
CA GLY A 252 23.21 -12.40 12.14
C GLY A 252 23.97 -13.71 12.03
N THR A 253 24.64 -13.92 10.90
CA THR A 253 25.53 -15.06 10.65
C THR A 253 26.71 -15.05 11.62
N GLY A 254 26.76 -16.07 12.48
CA GLY A 254 27.95 -16.54 13.18
C GLY A 254 27.81 -18.05 13.38
N ALA A 255 28.83 -18.82 12.97
CA ALA A 255 28.95 -20.27 13.12
C ALA A 255 28.61 -20.77 14.55
N ASP A 256 28.13 -21.98 14.82
CA ASP A 256 28.50 -23.28 14.27
C ASP A 256 27.41 -24.34 14.59
N ALA A 257 27.44 -25.46 13.86
CA ALA A 257 26.89 -26.79 14.18
C ALA A 257 25.36 -27.10 14.18
N THR A 258 24.94 -27.73 13.07
CA THR A 258 24.15 -28.99 12.94
C THR A 258 22.87 -29.21 13.79
N ARG A 259 21.69 -29.21 13.13
CA ARG A 259 20.82 -30.40 12.89
C ARG A 259 19.45 -30.03 12.28
N ASN A 260 19.04 -30.87 11.34
CA ASN A 260 17.88 -30.81 10.45
C ASN A 260 16.50 -30.63 11.10
N SER A 261 15.66 -29.77 10.52
CA SER A 261 14.30 -30.11 10.06
C SER A 261 13.69 -29.00 9.21
N GLU A 262 12.96 -29.43 8.19
CA GLU A 262 12.47 -28.70 7.03
C GLU A 262 11.40 -27.65 7.38
N SER A 263 11.61 -26.42 6.90
CA SER A 263 10.63 -25.56 6.23
C SER A 263 11.23 -24.16 6.11
N GLN A 264 12.00 -23.94 5.05
CA GLN A 264 12.54 -22.63 4.73
C GLN A 264 11.39 -21.73 4.25
N LYS A 265 10.86 -20.87 5.14
CA LYS A 265 10.06 -19.71 4.73
C LYS A 265 11.02 -18.64 4.19
N ILE A 266 11.26 -18.69 2.89
CA ILE A 266 12.01 -17.66 2.16
C ILE A 266 11.20 -16.35 2.20
N ASN A 267 11.85 -15.25 2.57
CA ASN A 267 11.26 -13.91 2.65
C ASN A 267 10.88 -13.40 1.24
N PRO A 268 9.64 -12.93 0.99
CA PRO A 268 9.20 -12.40 -0.31
C PRO A 268 10.07 -11.24 -0.84
N ARG A 269 10.72 -10.46 0.03
CA ARG A 269 11.61 -9.35 -0.38
C ARG A 269 12.95 -9.86 -0.95
N VAL A 270 13.49 -10.95 -0.40
CA VAL A 270 14.69 -11.61 -0.91
C VAL A 270 14.41 -12.24 -2.28
N LEU A 271 13.18 -12.75 -2.48
CA LEU A 271 12.73 -13.28 -3.77
C LEU A 271 12.72 -12.20 -4.87
N LYS A 272 12.21 -10.99 -4.59
CA LYS A 272 12.13 -9.90 -5.57
C LYS A 272 13.48 -9.36 -6.03
N GLU A 273 14.45 -9.24 -5.13
CA GLU A 273 15.83 -8.87 -5.49
C GLU A 273 16.53 -9.98 -6.28
N THR A 274 16.21 -11.25 -6.01
CA THR A 274 16.73 -12.42 -6.75
C THR A 274 16.11 -12.58 -8.15
N ILE A 275 14.88 -12.10 -8.38
CA ILE A 275 14.23 -12.10 -9.71
C ILE A 275 14.92 -11.11 -10.66
N ALA A 276 15.26 -9.90 -10.20
CA ALA A 276 15.91 -8.89 -11.04
C ALA A 276 17.25 -9.36 -11.65
N ASP A 277 18.03 -10.16 -10.91
CA ASP A 277 19.30 -10.72 -11.37
C ASP A 277 19.12 -11.86 -12.41
N ARG A 278 17.92 -12.44 -12.53
CA ARG A 278 17.57 -13.46 -13.55
C ARG A 278 17.10 -12.91 -14.88
N TYR A 279 16.93 -11.60 -15.00
CA TYR A 279 16.64 -10.94 -16.26
C TYR A 279 17.83 -10.03 -16.64
N PRO A 280 18.92 -10.60 -17.18
CA PRO A 280 20.11 -9.85 -17.57
C PRO A 280 19.80 -8.69 -18.53
N SER A 281 18.76 -8.82 -19.37
CA SER A 281 18.30 -7.77 -20.25
C SER A 281 17.77 -6.55 -19.49
N LEU A 282 16.90 -6.74 -18.50
CA LEU A 282 16.36 -5.67 -17.65
C LEU A 282 17.46 -5.02 -16.81
N LYS A 283 18.36 -5.83 -16.26
CA LYS A 283 19.55 -5.38 -15.53
C LYS A 283 20.46 -4.51 -16.41
N LYS A 284 20.75 -4.98 -17.62
CA LYS A 284 21.58 -4.28 -18.61
C LYS A 284 20.94 -2.97 -19.05
N GLU A 285 19.63 -2.94 -19.29
CA GLU A 285 18.94 -1.71 -19.68
C GLU A 285 18.98 -0.67 -18.56
N ARG A 286 18.71 -1.07 -17.32
CA ARG A 286 18.91 -0.20 -16.15
C ARG A 286 20.32 0.38 -16.09
N ASP A 287 21.33 -0.47 -16.18
CA ASP A 287 22.74 -0.04 -16.07
C ASP A 287 23.10 0.96 -17.16
N LYS A 288 22.57 0.78 -18.38
CA LYS A 288 22.72 1.69 -19.51
C LYS A 288 22.13 3.08 -19.22
N ILE A 289 20.94 3.15 -18.63
CA ILE A 289 20.32 4.44 -18.23
C ILE A 289 21.09 5.08 -17.08
N ARG A 290 21.54 4.27 -16.10
CA ARG A 290 22.31 4.78 -14.97
C ARG A 290 23.61 5.42 -15.44
N GLU A 291 24.27 4.80 -16.41
CA GLU A 291 25.48 5.34 -17.04
C GLU A 291 25.19 6.61 -17.84
N SER A 292 24.13 6.65 -18.65
CA SER A 292 23.78 7.84 -19.45
C SER A 292 23.48 9.05 -18.55
N PHE A 293 22.73 8.86 -17.47
CA PHE A 293 22.44 9.92 -16.50
C PHE A 293 23.70 10.33 -15.71
N LYS A 294 24.59 9.38 -15.39
CA LYS A 294 25.86 9.69 -14.71
C LYS A 294 26.73 10.63 -15.55
N LYS A 295 26.82 10.41 -16.86
CA LYS A 295 27.52 11.32 -17.80
C LYS A 295 26.93 12.73 -17.77
N SER A 296 25.61 12.86 -17.63
CA SER A 296 24.94 14.17 -17.50
C SER A 296 25.23 14.88 -16.17
N MET A 297 25.62 14.15 -15.12
CA MET A 297 25.90 14.69 -13.78
C MET A 297 27.33 15.18 -13.55
N GLU A 298 28.32 14.76 -14.34
CA GLU A 298 29.73 15.18 -14.19
C GLU A 298 29.92 16.71 -14.29
N ARG A 299 28.89 17.45 -14.70
CA ARG A 299 28.82 18.91 -14.70
C ARG A 299 28.38 19.54 -13.37
N GLY A 300 28.25 18.78 -12.27
CA GLY A 300 27.91 19.28 -10.92
C GLY A 300 26.47 19.79 -10.77
N LYS A 301 25.54 19.26 -11.59
CA LYS A 301 24.16 19.81 -11.75
C LYS A 301 23.05 18.83 -11.34
N GLY A 302 23.32 17.83 -10.49
CA GLY A 302 22.34 16.81 -10.07
C GLY A 302 20.99 17.38 -9.59
N LYS A 303 21.00 18.32 -8.65
CA LYS A 303 19.78 19.04 -8.21
C LYS A 303 19.04 19.71 -9.36
N LYS A 304 19.76 20.39 -10.24
CA LYS A 304 19.17 21.12 -11.38
C LYS A 304 18.54 20.17 -12.38
N LEU A 305 19.14 18.99 -12.58
CA LEU A 305 18.60 17.95 -13.46
C LEU A 305 17.32 17.36 -12.88
N PHE A 306 17.29 17.05 -11.58
CA PHE A 306 16.07 16.60 -10.90
C PHE A 306 14.94 17.63 -11.01
N GLU A 307 15.21 18.90 -10.70
CA GLU A 307 14.21 19.97 -10.82
C GLU A 307 13.76 20.16 -12.28
N SER A 308 14.66 19.98 -13.26
CA SER A 308 14.28 19.98 -14.68
C SER A 308 13.31 18.85 -14.99
N HIS A 309 13.64 17.61 -14.64
CA HIS A 309 12.76 16.46 -14.90
C HIS A 309 11.42 16.59 -14.17
N LYS A 310 11.42 17.08 -12.93
CA LYS A 310 10.20 17.36 -12.16
C LYS A 310 9.34 18.45 -12.80
N THR A 311 9.98 19.51 -13.31
CA THR A 311 9.31 20.59 -14.03
C THR A 311 8.75 20.11 -15.36
N ASP A 312 9.53 19.35 -16.14
CA ASP A 312 9.12 18.79 -17.42
C ASP A 312 7.94 17.81 -17.25
N PHE A 313 8.02 16.92 -16.26
CA PHE A 313 6.91 16.04 -15.89
C PHE A 313 5.68 16.85 -15.48
N GLY A 314 5.84 17.86 -14.63
CA GLY A 314 4.76 18.75 -14.22
C GLY A 314 4.12 19.48 -15.40
N ASN A 315 4.92 19.97 -16.35
CA ASN A 315 4.44 20.65 -17.55
C ASN A 315 3.67 19.71 -18.49
N LEU A 316 4.15 18.47 -18.65
CA LEU A 316 3.49 17.47 -19.49
C LEU A 316 2.18 16.97 -18.87
N THR A 317 2.13 16.79 -17.55
CA THR A 317 0.99 16.18 -16.84
C THR A 317 -0.05 17.17 -16.31
N LYS A 318 0.29 18.45 -16.11
CA LYS A 318 -0.67 19.49 -15.63
C LYS A 318 -1.58 20.05 -16.72
N ASN A 319 -1.36 19.71 -17.99
CA ASN A 319 -2.21 20.19 -19.08
C ASN A 319 -3.58 19.52 -19.05
N SER A 320 -4.60 20.22 -19.52
CA SER A 320 -5.92 19.63 -19.74
C SER A 320 -5.82 18.52 -20.79
N THR A 321 -6.09 17.28 -20.40
CA THR A 321 -6.22 16.16 -21.33
C THR A 321 -7.48 16.37 -22.18
N LEU A 322 -7.35 16.25 -23.51
CA LEU A 322 -8.49 16.39 -24.42
C LEU A 322 -9.58 15.37 -24.08
N VAL A 323 -10.84 15.78 -24.13
CA VAL A 323 -11.99 14.88 -23.88
C VAL A 323 -11.98 13.66 -24.81
N ARG A 324 -11.49 13.82 -26.05
CA ARG A 324 -11.29 12.69 -26.98
C ARG A 324 -10.33 11.65 -26.41
N VAL A 325 -9.21 12.09 -25.84
CA VAL A 325 -8.20 11.20 -25.23
C VAL A 325 -8.80 10.46 -24.03
N HIS A 326 -9.53 11.15 -23.16
CA HIS A 326 -10.26 10.50 -22.05
C HIS A 326 -11.24 9.42 -22.53
N ARG A 327 -12.03 9.70 -23.58
CA ARG A 327 -12.97 8.71 -24.13
C ARG A 327 -12.27 7.50 -24.71
N LEU A 328 -11.17 7.71 -25.44
CA LEU A 328 -10.36 6.63 -25.99
C LEU A 328 -9.74 5.79 -24.88
N LEU A 329 -9.08 6.43 -23.89
CA LEU A 329 -8.50 5.72 -22.74
C LEU A 329 -9.54 4.93 -21.97
N CYS A 330 -10.72 5.50 -21.72
CA CYS A 330 -11.83 4.80 -21.09
C CYS A 330 -12.22 3.54 -21.88
N HIS A 331 -12.34 3.64 -23.20
CA HIS A 331 -12.65 2.49 -24.04
C HIS A 331 -11.52 1.45 -24.06
N ARG A 332 -10.24 1.87 -24.15
CA ARG A 332 -9.08 0.95 -24.08
C ARG A 332 -8.93 0.28 -22.71
N SER A 333 -9.38 0.94 -21.64
CA SER A 333 -9.31 0.41 -20.29
C SER A 333 -10.18 -0.85 -20.09
N GLU A 334 -11.20 -1.05 -20.93
CA GLU A 334 -12.04 -2.26 -20.92
C GLU A 334 -11.21 -3.53 -21.20
N SER A 335 -10.16 -3.41 -22.02
CA SER A 335 -9.25 -4.51 -22.34
C SER A 335 -8.24 -4.82 -21.24
N VAL A 336 -8.09 -3.92 -20.25
CA VAL A 336 -7.08 -4.02 -19.19
C VAL A 336 -7.68 -4.76 -17.99
N GLY A 337 -7.01 -5.82 -17.58
CA GLY A 337 -7.46 -6.73 -16.55
C GLY A 337 -6.57 -6.75 -15.32
N TYR A 338 -7.22 -6.98 -14.19
CA TYR A 338 -6.60 -7.35 -12.93
C TYR A 338 -6.30 -8.84 -12.95
N LEU A 339 -5.02 -9.19 -12.93
CA LEU A 339 -4.55 -10.56 -12.83
C LEU A 339 -4.22 -10.83 -11.36
N SER A 340 -4.90 -11.80 -10.75
CA SER A 340 -4.64 -12.23 -9.38
C SER A 340 -4.33 -13.71 -9.31
N TRP A 341 -3.57 -14.10 -8.30
CA TRP A 341 -3.34 -15.51 -8.02
C TRP A 341 -3.39 -15.81 -6.53
N ASP A 342 -3.71 -17.06 -6.22
CA ASP A 342 -3.52 -17.68 -4.92
C ASP A 342 -2.92 -19.06 -5.14
N ASN A 343 -1.62 -19.19 -4.90
CA ASN A 343 -0.93 -20.48 -4.96
C ASN A 343 -0.62 -20.92 -3.53
N ARG A 344 -1.51 -21.74 -2.95
CA ARG A 344 -1.38 -22.33 -1.60
C ARG A 344 -1.23 -21.29 -0.49
N GLY A 345 -2.03 -20.22 -0.54
CA GLY A 345 -2.06 -19.15 0.47
C GLY A 345 -1.14 -17.98 0.12
N GLU A 346 -0.34 -18.12 -0.93
CA GLU A 346 0.54 -17.08 -1.39
C GLU A 346 -0.11 -16.31 -2.52
N LYS A 347 -0.48 -15.09 -2.20
CA LYS A 347 -1.31 -14.24 -3.03
C LYS A 347 -0.48 -13.13 -3.65
N GLY A 348 -0.85 -12.75 -4.85
CA GLY A 348 -0.33 -11.56 -5.50
C GLY A 348 -1.23 -11.11 -6.63
N SER A 349 -0.81 -10.02 -7.24
CA SER A 349 -1.53 -9.42 -8.35
C SER A 349 -0.60 -8.69 -9.32
N ALA A 350 -1.04 -8.61 -10.56
CA ALA A 350 -0.41 -7.92 -11.67
C ALA A 350 -1.49 -7.34 -12.60
N THR A 351 -1.05 -6.70 -13.67
CA THR A 351 -1.93 -6.21 -14.74
C THR A 351 -1.73 -7.08 -15.98
N CYS A 352 -2.82 -7.33 -16.70
CA CYS A 352 -2.75 -7.91 -18.04
C CYS A 352 -3.65 -7.12 -18.99
N PHE A 353 -3.55 -7.38 -20.29
CA PHE A 353 -4.49 -6.81 -21.25
C PHE A 353 -4.83 -7.79 -22.36
N VAL A 354 -6.07 -7.73 -22.87
CA VAL A 354 -6.49 -8.49 -24.05
C VAL A 354 -5.73 -7.95 -25.26
N PHE A 355 -4.89 -8.80 -25.86
CA PHE A 355 -4.24 -8.49 -27.11
C PHE A 355 -5.23 -8.69 -28.26
N ARG A 356 -5.79 -9.90 -28.38
CA ARG A 356 -6.80 -10.26 -29.39
C ARG A 356 -7.58 -11.49 -28.94
N GLU A 357 -8.89 -11.49 -29.18
CA GLU A 357 -9.79 -12.60 -28.80
C GLU A 357 -9.60 -13.03 -27.34
N LEU A 358 -9.14 -14.26 -27.10
CA LEU A 358 -8.91 -14.83 -25.76
C LEU A 358 -7.46 -14.64 -25.29
N TYR A 359 -6.58 -14.08 -26.10
CA TYR A 359 -5.16 -13.96 -25.80
C TYR A 359 -4.88 -12.67 -25.04
N ILE A 360 -4.24 -12.81 -23.88
CA ILE A 360 -3.84 -11.71 -23.01
C ILE A 360 -2.32 -11.64 -22.89
N PHE A 361 -1.79 -10.44 -22.71
CA PHE A 361 -0.38 -10.18 -22.45
C PHE A 361 -0.17 -9.81 -20.98
N THR A 362 0.94 -10.24 -20.41
CA THR A 362 1.48 -9.81 -19.10
C THR A 362 3.00 -10.02 -19.11
N CYS A 363 3.69 -9.60 -18.06
CA CYS A 363 5.13 -9.87 -17.92
C CYS A 363 5.41 -11.34 -17.58
N LEU A 364 6.54 -11.87 -18.07
CA LEU A 364 6.95 -13.24 -17.77
C LEU A 364 7.34 -13.40 -16.30
N HIS A 365 7.96 -12.39 -15.68
CA HIS A 365 8.33 -12.45 -14.26
C HIS A 365 7.11 -12.63 -13.34
N VAL A 366 5.91 -12.18 -13.76
CA VAL A 366 4.66 -12.41 -13.01
C VAL A 366 4.38 -13.91 -12.89
N ILE A 367 4.71 -14.69 -13.93
CA ILE A 367 4.56 -16.15 -13.90
C ILE A 367 5.51 -16.78 -12.89
N ASN A 368 6.75 -16.28 -12.81
CA ASN A 368 7.72 -16.72 -11.82
C ASN A 368 7.24 -16.42 -10.38
N GLU A 369 6.56 -15.28 -10.16
CA GLU A 369 5.93 -14.97 -8.86
C GLU A 369 4.75 -15.91 -8.54
N ILE A 370 4.03 -16.40 -9.55
CA ILE A 370 2.91 -17.35 -9.41
C ILE A 370 3.41 -18.77 -9.08
N VAL A 371 4.30 -19.31 -9.92
CA VAL A 371 4.72 -20.72 -9.83
C VAL A 371 5.73 -20.96 -8.72
N ARG A 372 6.49 -19.93 -8.33
CA ARG A 372 7.64 -20.00 -7.42
C ARG A 372 8.83 -20.72 -8.01
N GLU A 373 9.99 -20.43 -7.43
CA GLU A 373 11.26 -21.02 -7.81
C GLU A 373 11.27 -22.53 -7.51
N GLU A 374 12.09 -23.26 -8.29
CA GLU A 374 12.33 -24.71 -8.16
C GLU A 374 11.22 -25.64 -8.72
N ILE A 375 10.15 -25.09 -9.29
CA ILE A 375 9.15 -25.90 -10.00
C ILE A 375 9.50 -26.01 -11.48
N ASP A 376 9.60 -27.27 -11.93
CA ASP A 376 9.76 -27.65 -13.34
C ASP A 376 8.75 -26.92 -14.27
N GLU A 377 9.26 -26.31 -15.33
CA GLU A 377 8.50 -25.57 -16.36
C GLU A 377 7.34 -26.39 -16.94
N THR A 378 7.48 -27.72 -17.01
CA THR A 378 6.42 -28.64 -17.47
C THR A 378 5.15 -28.60 -16.62
N LYS A 379 5.22 -28.05 -15.39
CA LYS A 379 4.07 -27.92 -14.48
C LYS A 379 3.45 -26.54 -14.50
N TRP A 380 4.08 -25.56 -15.16
CA TRP A 380 3.66 -24.16 -15.09
C TRP A 380 2.26 -23.96 -15.65
N GLU A 381 1.94 -24.52 -16.81
CA GLU A 381 0.60 -24.41 -17.42
C GLU A 381 -0.53 -24.88 -16.48
N ASN A 382 -0.27 -25.93 -15.71
CA ASN A 382 -1.24 -26.51 -14.78
C ASN A 382 -1.37 -25.64 -13.52
N ILE A 383 -0.28 -25.09 -13.03
CA ILE A 383 -0.30 -24.18 -11.87
C ILE A 383 -0.99 -22.87 -12.23
N ILE A 384 -0.63 -22.28 -13.37
CA ILE A 384 -1.20 -21.02 -13.87
C ILE A 384 -2.71 -21.18 -14.04
N SER A 385 -3.17 -22.22 -14.75
CA SER A 385 -4.60 -22.45 -14.98
C SER A 385 -5.40 -22.67 -13.69
N GLN A 386 -4.80 -23.26 -12.66
CA GLN A 386 -5.46 -23.47 -11.36
C GLN A 386 -5.49 -22.21 -10.50
N CYS A 387 -4.39 -21.47 -10.44
CA CYS A 387 -4.17 -20.40 -9.45
C CYS A 387 -4.59 -19.02 -9.96
N VAL A 388 -4.53 -18.77 -11.27
CA VAL A 388 -4.74 -17.43 -11.83
C VAL A 388 -6.21 -17.15 -12.11
N ARG A 389 -6.64 -15.95 -11.76
CA ARG A 389 -7.94 -15.38 -12.12
C ARG A 389 -7.74 -13.99 -12.70
N VAL A 390 -8.47 -13.68 -13.77
CA VAL A 390 -8.43 -12.37 -14.42
C VAL A 390 -9.81 -11.73 -14.35
N THR A 391 -9.91 -10.47 -13.97
CA THR A 391 -11.15 -9.69 -14.10
C THR A 391 -10.89 -8.36 -14.79
N PHE A 392 -11.80 -7.94 -15.68
CA PHE A 392 -11.67 -6.69 -16.43
C PHE A 392 -12.48 -5.54 -15.83
N VAL A 393 -13.28 -5.81 -14.80
CA VAL A 393 -14.25 -4.86 -14.23
C VAL A 393 -13.82 -4.27 -12.88
N TYR A 394 -12.59 -4.53 -12.43
CA TYR A 394 -12.12 -4.06 -11.13
C TYR A 394 -11.79 -2.57 -11.15
N GLU A 395 -12.78 -1.72 -10.85
CA GLU A 395 -12.63 -0.27 -10.79
C GLU A 395 -12.88 0.28 -9.37
N LYS A 396 -13.34 -0.58 -8.46
CA LYS A 396 -13.54 -0.26 -7.05
C LYS A 396 -13.26 -1.46 -6.14
N ALA A 397 -12.79 -1.18 -4.93
CA ALA A 397 -12.58 -2.18 -3.89
C ALA A 397 -13.83 -3.08 -3.69
N GLY A 398 -13.63 -4.40 -3.72
CA GLY A 398 -14.68 -5.42 -3.64
C GLY A 398 -15.10 -5.99 -5.00
N GLU A 399 -14.66 -5.42 -6.12
CA GLU A 399 -14.95 -5.90 -7.47
C GLU A 399 -13.90 -6.89 -8.01
N GLU A 400 -12.78 -7.10 -7.30
CA GLU A 400 -11.65 -7.91 -7.76
C GLU A 400 -11.98 -9.41 -7.94
N LYS A 401 -13.12 -9.86 -7.42
CA LYS A 401 -13.60 -11.25 -7.54
C LYS A 401 -14.77 -11.41 -8.51
N GLN A 402 -15.27 -10.33 -9.09
CA GLN A 402 -16.44 -10.36 -9.97
C GLN A 402 -16.04 -10.73 -11.40
N LYS A 403 -16.93 -11.44 -12.10
CA LYS A 403 -16.81 -11.79 -13.54
C LYS A 403 -15.39 -12.24 -13.94
N SER A 404 -14.83 -13.17 -13.17
CA SER A 404 -13.46 -13.62 -13.38
C SER A 404 -13.36 -14.71 -14.44
N PHE A 405 -12.28 -14.63 -15.22
CA PHE A 405 -11.86 -15.58 -16.22
C PHE A 405 -10.77 -16.49 -15.63
N CYS A 406 -10.82 -17.76 -16.01
CA CYS A 406 -9.73 -18.70 -15.76
C CYS A 406 -8.76 -18.71 -16.97
N ILE A 407 -7.55 -19.19 -16.75
CA ILE A 407 -6.53 -19.35 -17.79
C ILE A 407 -6.58 -20.79 -18.31
N GLU A 408 -6.45 -20.99 -19.62
CA GLU A 408 -6.21 -22.31 -20.21
C GLU A 408 -4.82 -22.82 -19.83
N PRO A 409 -4.62 -24.14 -19.65
CA PRO A 409 -3.29 -24.71 -19.47
C PRO A 409 -2.54 -24.66 -20.81
N TRP A 410 -2.06 -23.46 -21.16
CA TRP A 410 -1.38 -23.16 -22.41
C TRP A 410 -0.30 -22.11 -22.13
N PHE A 411 0.96 -22.49 -22.38
CA PHE A 411 2.14 -21.68 -22.09
C PHE A 411 3.21 -21.90 -23.16
N GLU A 412 3.07 -21.24 -24.31
CA GLU A 412 3.93 -21.49 -25.49
C GLU A 412 4.68 -20.26 -26.01
N ILE A 413 4.18 -19.04 -25.73
CA ILE A 413 4.71 -17.81 -26.33
C ILE A 413 5.16 -16.87 -25.22
N PHE A 414 6.48 -16.76 -25.06
CA PHE A 414 7.12 -15.86 -24.11
C PHE A 414 8.53 -15.52 -24.57
N ASP A 415 9.12 -14.49 -23.96
CA ASP A 415 10.55 -14.19 -24.09
C ASP A 415 11.08 -13.65 -22.77
N ALA A 416 12.21 -14.19 -22.33
CA ALA A 416 12.89 -13.70 -21.14
C ALA A 416 13.60 -12.37 -21.39
N ASN A 417 14.05 -12.10 -22.62
CA ASN A 417 14.78 -10.85 -22.88
C ASN A 417 13.87 -9.63 -22.87
N LEU A 418 12.66 -9.75 -23.40
CA LEU A 418 11.63 -8.71 -23.43
C LEU A 418 10.61 -8.84 -22.29
N ASP A 419 10.75 -9.86 -21.45
CA ASP A 419 9.94 -10.12 -20.26
C ASP A 419 8.43 -10.04 -20.51
N TYR A 420 7.97 -10.79 -21.51
CA TYR A 420 6.55 -10.91 -21.83
C TYR A 420 6.13 -12.38 -21.94
N VAL A 421 4.84 -12.61 -21.70
CA VAL A 421 4.18 -13.89 -21.94
C VAL A 421 2.78 -13.66 -22.49
N VAL A 422 2.36 -14.54 -23.40
CA VAL A 422 0.98 -14.64 -23.85
C VAL A 422 0.28 -15.75 -23.10
N LEU A 423 -0.85 -15.43 -22.46
CA LEU A 423 -1.74 -16.41 -21.86
C LEU A 423 -3.05 -16.45 -22.63
N LYS A 424 -3.81 -17.54 -22.48
CA LYS A 424 -5.12 -17.70 -23.13
C LYS A 424 -6.22 -17.85 -22.09
N LEU A 425 -7.25 -17.04 -22.19
CA LEU A 425 -8.44 -17.13 -21.35
C LEU A 425 -9.26 -18.36 -21.73
N LYS A 426 -9.82 -19.03 -20.73
CA LYS A 426 -10.74 -20.15 -20.92
C LYS A 426 -12.11 -19.62 -21.32
N THR A 427 -12.70 -20.24 -22.35
CA THR A 427 -14.09 -19.95 -22.74
C THR A 427 -15.04 -20.37 -21.62
N ASN A 428 -15.83 -19.42 -21.12
CA ASN A 428 -16.79 -19.63 -20.02
C ASN A 428 -18.17 -19.01 -20.32
N GLY A 429 -18.43 -18.65 -21.58
CA GLY A 429 -19.66 -17.98 -22.03
C GLY A 429 -19.72 -16.49 -21.68
N GLN A 430 -18.76 -15.95 -20.93
CA GLN A 430 -18.64 -14.50 -20.73
C GLN A 430 -18.01 -13.86 -21.97
N GLN A 431 -18.48 -12.67 -22.31
CA GLN A 431 -17.90 -11.88 -23.37
C GLN A 431 -16.56 -11.31 -22.90
N VAL A 432 -15.49 -11.64 -23.63
CA VAL A 432 -14.17 -11.04 -23.41
C VAL A 432 -14.16 -9.64 -24.02
N PRO A 433 -13.56 -8.63 -23.34
CA PRO A 433 -13.41 -7.29 -23.91
C PRO A 433 -12.70 -7.30 -25.26
N VAL A 434 -12.95 -6.26 -26.07
CA VAL A 434 -12.26 -6.08 -27.36
C VAL A 434 -10.75 -5.95 -27.11
N GLY A 435 -9.93 -6.64 -27.91
CA GLY A 435 -8.48 -6.60 -27.74
C GLY A 435 -7.82 -5.31 -28.27
N LEU A 436 -6.60 -5.04 -27.83
CA LEU A 436 -5.83 -3.85 -28.19
C LEU A 436 -5.01 -3.99 -29.49
N TYR A 437 -5.10 -5.12 -30.22
CA TYR A 437 -4.34 -5.35 -31.45
C TYR A 437 -4.53 -4.27 -32.52
N ASN A 438 -5.76 -3.79 -32.72
CA ASN A 438 -6.04 -2.76 -33.73
C ASN A 438 -5.58 -1.36 -33.31
N GLU A 439 -5.14 -1.22 -32.06
CA GLU A 439 -4.75 0.04 -31.42
C GLU A 439 -3.25 0.24 -31.41
N ILE A 440 -2.52 -0.67 -32.04
CA ILE A 440 -1.07 -0.58 -32.18
C ILE A 440 -0.75 0.55 -33.17
N ALA A 441 0.26 1.35 -32.84
CA ALA A 441 0.74 2.39 -33.75
C ALA A 441 1.13 1.78 -35.11
N GLN A 442 0.46 2.22 -36.18
CA GLN A 442 0.58 1.63 -37.53
C GLN A 442 1.78 2.19 -38.32
N SER A 443 2.25 3.39 -37.99
CA SER A 443 3.47 3.98 -38.53
C SER A 443 4.68 3.50 -37.73
N ASP A 444 5.87 3.53 -38.32
CA ASP A 444 7.10 3.21 -37.60
C ASP A 444 7.50 4.43 -36.76
N PRO A 445 7.16 4.51 -35.45
CA PRO A 445 7.32 5.75 -34.74
C PRO A 445 8.74 5.77 -34.20
N GLU A 446 9.37 6.93 -34.32
CA GLU A 446 10.38 7.33 -33.34
C GLU A 446 9.80 7.05 -31.93
N PRO A 447 10.60 6.59 -30.94
CA PRO A 447 10.10 6.38 -29.57
C PRO A 447 9.20 7.53 -29.15
N PRO A 448 8.05 7.25 -28.51
CA PRO A 448 7.12 8.29 -28.12
C PRO A 448 7.89 9.33 -27.28
N LYS A 449 7.74 10.60 -27.64
CA LYS A 449 8.36 11.71 -26.89
C LYS A 449 7.26 12.44 -26.14
N GLY A 450 7.60 12.95 -24.95
CA GLY A 450 6.65 13.72 -24.16
C GLY A 450 5.71 12.83 -23.35
N LEU A 451 4.40 12.99 -23.55
CA LEU A 451 3.36 12.39 -22.70
C LEU A 451 2.91 11.03 -23.20
N VAL A 452 2.86 10.05 -22.30
CA VAL A 452 2.23 8.74 -22.51
C VAL A 452 1.27 8.44 -21.36
N TYR A 453 0.36 7.50 -21.58
CA TYR A 453 -0.63 7.09 -20.60
C TYR A 453 -0.46 5.61 -20.28
N MET A 454 -0.49 5.26 -19.01
CA MET A 454 -0.42 3.88 -18.54
C MET A 454 -1.74 3.52 -17.88
N ILE A 455 -2.30 2.35 -18.20
CA ILE A 455 -3.53 1.87 -17.57
C ILE A 455 -3.22 0.55 -16.86
N GLY A 456 -3.55 0.44 -15.58
CA GLY A 456 -3.29 -0.79 -14.84
C GLY A 456 -3.79 -0.76 -13.41
N HIS A 457 -3.28 -1.70 -12.60
CA HIS A 457 -3.69 -1.92 -11.22
C HIS A 457 -2.52 -1.70 -10.25
N PRO A 458 -2.04 -0.45 -10.10
CA PRO A 458 -0.90 -0.17 -9.22
C PRO A 458 -1.21 -0.60 -7.79
N ASP A 459 -0.21 -1.22 -7.15
CA ASP A 459 -0.26 -1.79 -5.81
C ASP A 459 -1.34 -2.87 -5.60
N GLY A 460 -1.93 -3.38 -6.70
CA GLY A 460 -3.04 -4.33 -6.68
C GLY A 460 -4.40 -3.68 -6.42
N GLU A 461 -4.46 -2.34 -6.48
CA GLU A 461 -5.66 -1.55 -6.24
C GLU A 461 -6.54 -1.44 -7.50
N ALA A 462 -7.65 -0.70 -7.36
CA ALA A 462 -8.56 -0.39 -8.45
C ALA A 462 -7.83 0.17 -9.67
N LYS A 463 -8.35 -0.13 -10.85
CA LYS A 463 -7.76 0.31 -12.13
C LYS A 463 -7.58 1.82 -12.18
N THR A 464 -6.39 2.29 -12.55
CA THR A 464 -6.10 3.71 -12.75
C THR A 464 -5.55 3.98 -14.14
N THR A 465 -5.60 5.25 -14.55
CA THR A 465 -4.88 5.76 -15.71
C THR A 465 -3.90 6.82 -15.25
N ASP A 466 -2.61 6.55 -15.46
CA ASP A 466 -1.52 7.40 -15.03
C ASP A 466 -0.94 8.13 -16.24
N ALA A 467 -0.76 9.44 -16.11
CA ALA A 467 -0.05 10.25 -17.08
C ALA A 467 1.45 10.23 -16.77
N CYS A 468 2.27 9.90 -17.76
CA CYS A 468 3.70 9.66 -17.59
C CYS A 468 4.53 10.44 -18.61
N ALA A 469 5.72 10.89 -18.21
CA ALA A 469 6.63 11.62 -19.09
C ALA A 469 7.74 10.70 -19.59
N VAL A 470 7.88 10.56 -20.90
CA VAL A 470 8.95 9.77 -21.51
C VAL A 470 10.28 10.48 -21.35
N ILE A 471 11.27 9.74 -20.85
CA ILE A 471 12.64 10.19 -20.71
C ILE A 471 13.30 10.14 -22.09
N SER A 472 13.41 11.30 -22.71
CA SER A 472 14.13 11.45 -23.97
C SER A 472 15.62 11.26 -23.72
N HIS A 473 16.20 10.23 -24.33
CA HIS A 473 17.65 10.04 -24.31
C HIS A 473 18.23 11.13 -25.22
N GLY A 474 18.99 12.05 -24.64
CA GLY A 474 19.47 13.23 -25.35
C GLY A 474 20.19 12.88 -26.65
N ARG A 475 19.63 13.31 -27.78
CA ARG A 475 20.45 13.87 -28.85
C ARG A 475 21.01 15.18 -28.30
N GLN A 476 22.17 15.15 -27.65
CA GLN A 476 22.97 16.36 -27.47
C GLN A 476 24.39 16.12 -27.95
N GLU A 477 24.68 16.76 -29.09
CA GLU A 477 26.00 17.30 -29.46
C GLU A 477 27.09 16.33 -29.95
N GLU A 478 26.78 15.46 -30.93
CA GLU A 478 27.82 14.87 -31.80
C GLU A 478 27.72 15.31 -33.28
N ASP A 479 26.87 16.28 -33.63
CA ASP A 479 26.76 16.81 -35.01
C ASP A 479 27.66 18.04 -35.28
N GLN A 480 28.84 18.14 -34.65
CA GLN A 480 29.89 19.08 -35.10
C GLN A 480 31.26 18.46 -35.39
N GLU A 481 31.40 17.13 -35.36
CA GLU A 481 32.51 16.49 -36.04
C GLU A 481 31.94 15.48 -37.03
N GLN A 482 32.02 15.83 -38.32
CA GLN A 482 31.86 14.84 -39.38
C GLN A 482 32.81 13.67 -39.07
N PRO A 483 32.31 12.43 -38.91
CA PRO A 483 33.20 11.29 -38.88
C PRO A 483 33.81 11.12 -40.28
N PRO A 484 35.10 10.74 -40.37
CA PRO A 484 35.74 10.50 -41.66
C PRO A 484 34.94 9.44 -42.43
N ALA A 485 34.71 9.71 -43.71
CA ALA A 485 33.95 8.86 -44.59
C ALA A 485 34.55 7.44 -44.63
N GLY A 486 33.77 6.47 -44.15
CA GLY A 486 34.12 5.05 -44.23
C GLY A 486 33.66 4.31 -42.98
N GLU A 487 32.51 3.65 -43.11
CA GLU A 487 31.88 2.63 -42.22
C GLU A 487 30.43 3.00 -41.89
N ALA A 488 29.59 2.87 -42.91
CA ALA A 488 28.14 2.91 -42.78
C ALA A 488 27.62 1.51 -42.43
N GLU A 489 27.84 1.05 -41.19
CA GLU A 489 27.15 -0.13 -40.66
C GLU A 489 26.69 0.12 -39.22
N GLY A 490 25.36 0.28 -39.05
CA GLY A 490 24.64 -0.14 -37.84
C GLY A 490 24.87 0.62 -36.53
N ARG A 491 24.70 1.96 -36.48
CA ARG A 491 24.46 2.66 -35.19
C ARG A 491 22.97 2.89 -34.95
N GLY A 492 22.21 1.80 -34.82
CA GLY A 492 20.84 1.85 -34.30
C GLY A 492 20.88 1.69 -32.79
N TYR A 493 20.54 2.73 -32.03
CA TYR A 493 20.23 2.56 -30.61
C TYR A 493 19.14 1.50 -30.50
N ASP A 494 19.41 0.48 -29.69
CA ASP A 494 18.52 -0.65 -29.49
C ASP A 494 17.27 -0.20 -28.72
N MET A 495 16.23 0.20 -29.46
CA MET A 495 14.96 0.77 -28.98
C MET A 495 14.03 -0.28 -28.36
N ARG A 496 14.56 -1.22 -27.58
CA ARG A 496 13.77 -2.31 -26.96
C ARG A 496 12.87 -1.83 -25.84
N TYR A 497 13.19 -0.70 -25.22
CA TYR A 497 12.51 -0.20 -24.02
C TYR A 497 12.15 1.28 -24.12
N ILE A 498 11.03 1.64 -23.49
CA ILE A 498 10.63 3.03 -23.23
C ILE A 498 10.87 3.31 -21.75
N HIS A 499 11.48 4.45 -21.46
CA HIS A 499 11.79 4.89 -20.10
C HIS A 499 10.90 6.07 -19.75
N MET A 500 10.35 6.09 -18.54
CA MET A 500 9.36 7.08 -18.17
C MET A 500 9.43 7.45 -16.69
N HIS A 501 9.07 8.71 -16.44
CA HIS A 501 8.70 9.19 -15.12
C HIS A 501 7.18 9.08 -14.94
N THR A 502 6.78 8.55 -13.79
CA THR A 502 5.38 8.46 -13.35
C THR A 502 5.14 9.41 -12.20
N GLN A 503 3.90 9.48 -11.71
CA GLN A 503 3.60 10.29 -10.54
C GLN A 503 4.45 9.88 -9.32
N LYS A 504 4.76 8.58 -9.19
CA LYS A 504 5.62 8.02 -8.14
C LYS A 504 7.07 8.48 -8.25
N SER A 505 7.53 8.92 -9.43
CA SER A 505 8.91 9.38 -9.66
C SER A 505 9.30 10.60 -8.84
N PHE A 506 8.35 11.48 -8.52
CA PHE A 506 8.63 12.74 -7.84
C PHE A 506 7.90 12.89 -6.50
N GLN A 507 7.33 11.79 -6.00
CA GLN A 507 6.87 11.68 -4.62
C GLN A 507 8.07 11.49 -3.70
N GLU A 508 7.97 11.89 -2.43
CA GLU A 508 9.04 11.67 -1.46
C GLU A 508 9.24 10.16 -1.25
N ILE A 509 10.33 9.63 -1.82
CA ILE A 509 10.76 8.26 -1.58
C ILE A 509 11.45 8.29 -0.22
N VAL A 510 10.79 7.80 0.83
CA VAL A 510 11.44 7.56 2.13
C VAL A 510 12.60 6.58 1.89
N PRO A 511 13.86 6.99 2.08
CA PRO A 511 14.99 6.09 1.89
C PRO A 511 14.91 4.96 2.90
N ASN A 512 15.09 3.73 2.43
CA ASN A 512 15.23 2.57 3.31
C ASN A 512 16.55 2.70 4.12
N PRO A 513 16.56 2.55 5.45
CA PRO A 513 17.77 2.65 6.27
C PRO A 513 18.81 1.57 5.95
N GLU A 514 18.37 0.45 5.36
CA GLU A 514 19.27 -0.52 4.76
C GLU A 514 19.59 -0.02 3.36
N GLY A 515 20.80 0.52 3.17
CA GLY A 515 21.35 1.10 1.93
C GLY A 515 21.39 0.18 0.70
N VAL A 516 20.31 -0.54 0.45
CA VAL A 516 20.01 -1.26 -0.77
C VAL A 516 19.09 -0.36 -1.57
N THR A 517 19.70 0.49 -2.40
CA THR A 517 19.02 0.91 -3.63
C THR A 517 18.62 -0.37 -4.35
N SER A 518 17.36 -0.80 -4.26
CA SER A 518 16.93 -2.05 -4.91
C SER A 518 17.32 -1.97 -6.38
N ASN A 519 18.07 -2.99 -6.81
CA ASN A 519 18.76 -3.01 -8.09
C ASN A 519 17.76 -2.91 -9.25
N THR A 520 16.61 -3.56 -9.18
CA THR A 520 15.46 -3.33 -10.07
C THR A 520 14.22 -3.70 -9.25
N SER A 521 13.20 -2.85 -9.22
CA SER A 521 11.95 -3.08 -8.48
C SER A 521 10.81 -3.39 -9.43
N PHE A 522 10.11 -4.49 -9.17
CA PHE A 522 8.81 -4.80 -9.77
C PHE A 522 7.72 -4.18 -8.90
N TYR A 523 7.11 -3.10 -9.40
CA TYR A 523 6.03 -2.40 -8.73
C TYR A 523 4.83 -3.32 -8.62
N VAL A 524 4.37 -3.54 -7.38
CA VAL A 524 3.28 -4.45 -7.07
C VAL A 524 2.08 -4.09 -7.94
N GLY A 525 1.48 -5.06 -8.63
CA GLY A 525 0.27 -4.85 -9.44
C GLY A 525 0.45 -4.17 -10.81
N SER A 526 1.45 -3.30 -11.00
CA SER A 526 1.60 -2.54 -12.26
C SER A 526 2.25 -3.33 -13.41
N SER A 527 3.02 -4.38 -13.12
CA SER A 527 3.67 -5.20 -14.16
C SER A 527 2.66 -5.73 -15.18
N GLY A 528 2.96 -5.60 -16.47
CA GLY A 528 2.08 -5.99 -17.57
C GLY A 528 1.07 -4.91 -18.02
N SER A 529 1.12 -3.71 -17.43
CA SER A 529 0.26 -2.60 -17.84
C SER A 529 0.54 -2.13 -19.27
N PRO A 530 -0.48 -1.98 -20.14
CA PRO A 530 -0.28 -1.35 -21.44
C PRO A 530 0.05 0.14 -21.30
N VAL A 531 0.96 0.60 -22.17
CA VAL A 531 1.37 2.00 -22.29
C VAL A 531 0.94 2.53 -23.65
N PHE A 532 0.27 3.67 -23.64
CA PHE A 532 -0.31 4.34 -24.81
C PHE A 532 0.39 5.68 -25.07
N ASP A 533 0.58 6.03 -26.35
CA ASP A 533 1.07 7.35 -26.73
C ASP A 533 -0.01 8.44 -26.60
N SER A 534 0.32 9.67 -26.99
CA SER A 534 -0.61 10.81 -26.94
C SER A 534 -1.83 10.67 -27.84
N GLU A 535 -1.76 9.82 -28.88
CA GLU A 535 -2.87 9.48 -29.77
C GLU A 535 -3.67 8.27 -29.26
N VAL A 536 -3.31 7.74 -28.09
CA VAL A 536 -3.89 6.56 -27.45
C VAL A 536 -3.63 5.27 -28.24
N SER A 537 -2.49 5.22 -28.93
CA SER A 537 -2.00 4.00 -29.59
C SER A 537 -1.13 3.18 -28.62
N LEU A 538 -1.28 1.86 -28.60
CA LEU A 538 -0.50 0.95 -27.76
C LEU A 538 0.96 0.89 -28.25
N VAL A 539 1.91 1.29 -27.40
CA VAL A 539 3.33 1.43 -27.75
C VAL A 539 4.28 0.55 -26.92
N ALA A 540 3.91 0.21 -25.69
CA ALA A 540 4.74 -0.63 -24.81
C ALA A 540 3.91 -1.36 -23.75
N MET A 541 4.57 -2.25 -23.01
CA MET A 541 4.05 -2.90 -21.83
C MET A 541 5.00 -2.62 -20.66
N LEU A 542 4.48 -2.12 -19.54
CA LEU A 542 5.27 -1.81 -18.35
C LEU A 542 5.90 -3.08 -17.79
N THR A 543 7.21 -3.05 -17.54
CA THR A 543 7.98 -4.23 -17.15
C THR A 543 8.55 -4.07 -15.75
N ALA A 544 9.28 -3.00 -15.49
CA ALA A 544 10.00 -2.80 -14.22
C ALA A 544 10.28 -1.32 -13.97
N GLY A 545 10.88 -1.00 -12.83
CA GLY A 545 11.59 0.26 -12.67
C GLY A 545 12.68 0.17 -11.62
N PHE A 546 13.29 1.29 -11.31
CA PHE A 546 14.39 1.37 -10.35
C PHE A 546 14.48 2.75 -9.74
N SER A 547 14.96 2.81 -8.51
CA SER A 547 15.30 4.06 -7.85
C SER A 547 16.63 4.59 -8.41
N TYR A 548 16.65 5.88 -8.74
CA TYR A 548 17.81 6.61 -9.23
C TYR A 548 18.08 7.80 -8.31
N GLU A 549 19.31 7.91 -7.81
CA GLU A 549 19.77 9.01 -6.97
C GLU A 549 20.52 10.05 -7.81
N TYR A 550 20.00 11.28 -7.88
CA TYR A 550 20.65 12.41 -8.57
C TYR A 550 21.75 13.04 -7.71
N GLN A 551 21.59 13.00 -6.39
CA GLN A 551 22.51 13.51 -5.38
C GLN A 551 22.00 13.07 -4.00
N LYS A 552 22.83 13.22 -2.96
CA LYS A 552 22.48 12.88 -1.58
C LYS A 552 21.14 13.52 -1.18
N GLY A 553 20.14 12.69 -0.90
CA GLY A 553 18.79 13.13 -0.50
C GLY A 553 17.88 13.57 -1.66
N THR A 554 18.24 13.32 -2.92
CA THR A 554 17.38 13.57 -4.09
C THR A 554 17.34 12.34 -4.97
N SER A 555 16.26 11.58 -4.89
CA SER A 555 16.02 10.38 -5.68
C SER A 555 14.73 10.49 -6.49
N SER A 556 14.64 9.68 -7.54
CA SER A 556 13.45 9.49 -8.36
C SER A 556 13.32 8.02 -8.69
N ILE A 557 12.10 7.59 -8.99
CA ILE A 557 11.87 6.32 -9.66
C ILE A 557 11.93 6.53 -11.17
N ILE A 558 12.60 5.63 -11.89
CA ILE A 558 12.54 5.53 -13.34
C ILE A 558 11.90 4.18 -13.67
N GLU A 559 10.79 4.23 -14.39
CA GLU A 559 10.10 3.03 -14.87
C GLU A 559 10.42 2.79 -16.34
N PHE A 560 10.34 1.53 -16.75
CA PHE A 560 10.53 1.16 -18.14
C PHE A 560 9.71 -0.03 -18.57
N GLY A 561 9.37 -0.04 -19.85
CA GLY A 561 8.54 -1.06 -20.47
C GLY A 561 9.08 -1.50 -21.82
N SER A 562 9.00 -2.80 -22.10
CA SER A 562 9.32 -3.36 -23.41
C SER A 562 8.42 -2.77 -24.48
N THR A 563 9.01 -2.31 -25.59
CA THR A 563 8.21 -1.79 -26.71
C THR A 563 7.38 -2.90 -27.31
N LEU A 564 6.13 -2.58 -27.64
CA LEU A 564 5.25 -3.54 -28.30
C LEU A 564 5.81 -3.91 -29.67
N LYS A 565 6.48 -2.99 -30.36
CA LYS A 565 7.19 -3.27 -31.61
C LYS A 565 8.22 -4.40 -31.45
N SER A 566 9.07 -4.37 -30.41
CA SER A 566 10.04 -5.43 -30.15
C SER A 566 9.38 -6.75 -29.79
N ILE A 567 8.34 -6.72 -28.96
CA ILE A 567 7.55 -7.93 -28.61
C ILE A 567 6.97 -8.56 -29.87
N LEU A 568 6.29 -7.78 -30.72
CA LEU A 568 5.67 -8.29 -31.94
C LEU A 568 6.69 -8.73 -32.98
N SER A 569 7.85 -8.08 -33.07
CA SER A 569 8.94 -8.53 -33.94
C SER A 569 9.46 -9.89 -33.50
N HIS A 570 9.65 -10.10 -32.19
CA HIS A 570 10.04 -11.37 -31.63
C HIS A 570 8.98 -12.46 -31.90
N ILE A 571 7.71 -12.17 -31.66
CA ILE A 571 6.60 -13.09 -31.95
C ILE A 571 6.54 -13.44 -33.45
N LYS A 572 6.67 -12.46 -34.35
CA LYS A 572 6.68 -12.70 -35.80
C LYS A 572 7.84 -13.63 -36.22
N GLN A 573 9.01 -13.42 -35.64
CA GLN A 573 10.21 -14.19 -35.97
C GLN A 573 10.16 -15.62 -35.44
N ASN A 574 9.70 -15.82 -34.20
CA ASN A 574 9.79 -17.11 -33.51
C ASN A 574 8.46 -17.89 -33.48
N HIS A 575 7.33 -17.19 -33.64
CA HIS A 575 5.97 -17.74 -33.58
C HIS A 575 5.10 -17.24 -34.75
N GLY A 576 5.70 -17.06 -35.93
CA GLY A 576 5.06 -16.47 -37.11
C GLY A 576 3.72 -17.10 -37.51
N ARG A 577 3.60 -18.43 -37.43
CA ARG A 577 2.33 -19.13 -37.73
C ARG A 577 1.18 -18.70 -36.81
N TRP A 578 1.45 -18.54 -35.51
CA TRP A 578 0.46 -18.06 -34.56
C TRP A 578 0.12 -16.59 -34.84
N TYR A 579 1.12 -15.76 -35.12
CA TYR A 579 0.94 -14.36 -35.45
C TYR A 579 0.09 -14.14 -36.72
N GLU A 580 0.34 -14.93 -37.77
CA GLU A 580 -0.44 -14.91 -39.02
C GLU A 580 -1.90 -15.32 -38.78
N THR A 581 -2.12 -16.37 -37.97
CA THR A 581 -3.47 -16.83 -37.62
C THR A 581 -4.29 -15.74 -36.96
N LEU A 582 -3.66 -14.94 -36.08
CA LEU A 582 -4.31 -13.76 -35.53
C LEU A 582 -4.57 -12.72 -36.63
N SER A 583 -3.56 -12.38 -37.42
CA SER A 583 -3.64 -11.28 -38.41
C SER A 583 -4.70 -11.48 -39.51
N VAL A 584 -5.08 -12.73 -39.82
CA VAL A 584 -5.97 -13.07 -40.95
C VAL A 584 -7.47 -13.11 -40.59
N ASN A 585 -7.83 -13.18 -39.30
CA ASN A 585 -9.23 -13.24 -38.86
C ASN A 585 -9.71 -11.89 -38.29
N PRO A 586 -10.24 -10.96 -39.12
CA PRO A 586 -10.66 -9.62 -38.67
C PRO A 586 -11.74 -9.65 -37.58
#